data_AF-A0A9Q1FHM2-F1
#
_entry.id   AF-A0A9Q1FHM2-F1
#
_cell.length_a   1.000
_cell.length_b   1.000
_cell.length_c   1.000
_cell.angle_alpha   90.00
_cell.angle_beta   90.00
_cell.angle_gamma   90.00
#
_symmetry.space_group_name_H-M   'P 1'
#
loop_
_entity.id
_entity.type
_entity.pdbx_description
1 polymer ?
#
loop_
_entity_poly.entity_id
_entity_poly.type
_entity_poly.pdbx_seq_one_letter_code
_entity_poly.pdbx_strand_id
1 'polypeptide(L)'
;MQELATLVRPVSPTDNTMVKLAGNALNWLQTCMQILKEHYLENLGHLTKKLENIHLSNWPEAFQVATRKHYTTRETGQAVGSQDTTGTGNRYHCRNDP
;
A
#
# COMPACT_ATOMS: atom_id res chain seq x y z
N MET A 1 -30.10 46.98 15.75
CA MET A 1 -29.16 45.91 16.15
C MET A 1 -28.22 45.71 14.97
N GLN A 2 -27.00 46.25 15.02
CA GLN A 2 -26.00 46.00 13.98
C GLN A 2 -25.41 44.61 14.20
N GLU A 3 -25.37 43.80 13.13
CA GLU A 3 -24.89 42.42 13.20
C GLU A 3 -23.37 42.40 13.45
N LEU A 4 -22.94 41.50 14.35
CA LEU A 4 -21.55 41.23 14.73
C LEU A 4 -20.63 41.00 13.50
N ALA A 5 -21.22 40.54 12.39
CA ALA A 5 -20.56 40.35 11.09
C ALA A 5 -19.93 41.64 10.52
N THR A 6 -20.45 42.83 10.86
CA THR A 6 -19.86 44.12 10.44
C THR A 6 -18.73 44.61 11.35
N LEU A 7 -18.66 44.12 12.59
CA LEU A 7 -17.63 44.50 13.57
C LEU A 7 -16.35 43.65 13.42
N VAL A 8 -16.48 42.41 12.95
CA VAL A 8 -15.36 41.49 12.75
C VAL A 8 -15.18 41.25 11.26
N ARG A 9 -14.70 42.26 10.53
CA ARG A 9 -14.17 42.03 9.18
C ARG A 9 -12.83 41.30 9.32
N PRO A 10 -12.66 40.09 8.75
CA PRO A 10 -11.34 39.49 8.69
C PRO A 10 -10.43 40.42 7.90
N VAL A 11 -9.35 40.87 8.53
CA VAL A 11 -8.35 41.72 7.90
C VAL A 11 -7.64 40.85 6.84
N SER A 12 -7.54 41.36 5.62
CA SER A 12 -6.77 40.69 4.58
C SER A 12 -5.34 40.48 5.07
N PRO A 13 -4.77 39.28 4.91
CA PRO A 13 -3.41 39.01 5.34
C PRO A 13 -2.46 40.02 4.68
N THR A 14 -1.58 40.60 5.50
CA THR A 14 -0.53 41.49 5.00
C THR A 14 0.46 40.70 4.14
N ASP A 15 1.22 41.39 3.29
CA ASP A 15 2.26 40.74 2.47
C ASP A 15 3.24 39.92 3.31
N ASN A 16 3.61 40.40 4.50
CA ASN A 16 4.42 39.65 5.46
C ASN A 16 3.74 38.36 5.93
N THR A 17 2.43 38.39 6.16
CA THR A 17 1.65 37.20 6.53
C THR A 17 1.62 36.20 5.37
N MET A 18 1.45 36.68 4.14
CA MET A 18 1.48 35.84 2.94
C MET A 18 2.85 35.15 2.75
N VAL A 19 3.95 35.87 2.96
CA VAL A 19 5.32 35.30 2.91
C VAL A 19 5.50 34.21 3.96
N LYS A 20 5.04 34.43 5.19
CA LYS A 20 5.11 33.42 6.26
C LYS A 20 4.26 32.18 5.96
N LEU A 21 3.07 32.37 5.39
CA LEU A 21 2.21 31.26 4.95
C LEU A 21 2.90 30.43 3.86
N ALA A 22 3.51 31.09 2.87
CA ALA A 22 4.27 30.40 1.82
C ALA A 22 5.46 29.63 2.40
N GLY A 23 6.22 30.22 3.33
CA GLY A 23 7.32 29.53 4.02
C GLY A 23 6.85 28.31 4.80
N ASN A 24 5.74 28.40 5.52
CA ASN A 24 5.15 27.26 6.21
C ASN A 24 4.71 26.16 5.24
N ALA A 25 4.06 26.52 4.13
CA ALA A 25 3.65 25.55 3.12
C ALA A 25 4.86 24.80 2.52
N LEU A 26 5.96 25.50 2.26
CA LEU A 26 7.20 24.90 1.76
C LEU A 26 7.84 23.97 2.79
N ASN A 27 7.88 24.38 4.05
CA ASN A 27 8.39 23.52 5.12
C ASN A 27 7.57 22.22 5.23
N TRP A 28 6.25 22.33 5.19
CA TRP A 28 5.36 21.17 5.21
C TRP A 28 5.58 20.25 4.02
N LEU A 29 5.74 20.81 2.81
CA LEU A 29 6.06 20.03 1.62
C LEU A 29 7.37 19.26 1.79
N GLN A 30 8.42 19.91 2.29
CA GLN A 30 9.71 19.27 2.52
C GLN A 30 9.62 18.14 3.55
N THR A 31 8.94 18.38 4.67
CA THR A 31 8.72 17.35 5.70
C THR A 31 7.96 16.14 5.13
N CYS A 32 6.89 16.37 4.37
CA CYS A 32 6.14 15.28 3.73
C CYS A 32 7.02 14.48 2.77
N MET A 33 7.83 15.15 1.95
CA MET A 33 8.74 14.48 1.02
C MET A 33 9.80 13.66 1.75
N GLN A 34 10.33 14.16 2.86
CA GLN A 34 11.29 13.43 3.68
C GLN A 34 10.66 12.17 4.29
N ILE A 35 9.48 12.29 4.90
CA ILE A 35 8.75 11.15 5.48
C ILE A 35 8.49 10.08 4.42
N LEU A 36 8.01 10.48 3.23
CA LEU A 36 7.77 9.54 2.13
C LEU A 36 9.06 8.85 1.70
N LYS A 37 10.14 9.60 1.54
CA LYS A 37 11.45 9.04 1.15
C LYS A 37 11.93 8.01 2.19
N GLU A 38 11.88 8.34 3.47
CA GLU A 38 12.28 7.45 4.55
C GLU A 38 11.43 6.17 4.54
N HIS A 39 10.11 6.31 4.45
CA HIS A 39 9.18 5.18 4.39
C HIS A 39 9.47 4.23 3.20
N TYR A 40 9.67 4.79 2.00
CA TYR A 40 9.96 3.96 0.83
C TYR A 40 11.35 3.32 0.90
N LEU A 41 12.37 4.02 1.42
CA LEU A 41 13.70 3.46 1.58
C LEU A 41 13.70 2.30 2.58
N GLU A 42 12.99 2.43 3.69
CA GLU A 42 12.82 1.36 4.68
C GLU A 42 12.13 0.14 4.04
N ASN A 43 10.98 0.36 3.38
CA ASN A 43 10.24 -0.72 2.71
C ASN A 43 11.07 -1.43 1.64
N LEU A 44 11.79 -0.66 0.82
CA LEU A 44 12.68 -1.23 -0.19
C LEU A 44 13.80 -2.06 0.46
N GLY A 45 14.42 -1.55 1.53
CA GLY A 45 15.42 -2.31 2.29
C GLY A 45 14.86 -3.62 2.86
N HIS A 46 13.64 -3.60 3.38
CA HIS A 46 12.97 -4.79 3.91
C HIS A 46 12.64 -5.80 2.82
N LEU A 47 12.13 -5.34 1.67
CA LEU A 47 11.83 -6.19 0.52
C LEU A 47 13.09 -6.79 -0.08
N THR A 48 14.17 -6.02 -0.22
CA THR A 48 15.47 -6.52 -0.70
C THR A 48 15.99 -7.61 0.20
N LYS A 49 16.03 -7.39 1.52
CA LYS A 49 16.41 -8.44 2.48
C LYS A 49 15.50 -9.66 2.40
N LYS A 50 14.20 -9.47 2.21
CA LYS A 50 13.25 -10.58 2.03
C LYS A 50 13.61 -11.39 0.79
N LEU A 51 13.90 -10.74 -0.34
CA LEU A 51 14.30 -11.38 -1.59
C LEU A 51 15.63 -12.13 -1.47
N GLU A 52 16.63 -11.53 -0.82
CA GLU A 52 17.92 -12.17 -0.53
C GLU A 52 17.75 -13.45 0.32
N ASN A 53 16.79 -13.43 1.25
CA ASN A 53 16.48 -14.58 2.11
C ASN A 53 15.53 -15.59 1.46
N ILE A 54 15.06 -15.38 0.22
CA ILE A 54 14.33 -16.43 -0.51
C ILE A 54 15.34 -17.52 -0.87
N HIS A 55 15.32 -18.59 -0.07
CA HIS A 55 16.06 -19.80 -0.40
C HIS A 55 15.55 -20.36 -1.74
N LEU A 56 16.44 -20.40 -2.72
CA LEU A 56 16.16 -20.93 -4.06
C LEU A 56 15.89 -22.45 -4.06
N SER A 57 15.94 -23.15 -2.92
CA SER A 57 15.77 -24.61 -2.87
C SER A 57 14.46 -25.09 -3.49
N ASN A 58 13.41 -24.27 -3.44
CA ASN A 58 12.06 -24.64 -3.89
C ASN A 58 11.63 -23.84 -5.14
N TRP A 59 12.56 -23.11 -5.78
CA TRP A 59 12.27 -22.32 -6.98
C TRP A 59 11.65 -23.16 -8.12
N PRO A 60 12.08 -24.41 -8.37
CA PRO A 60 11.52 -25.19 -9.48
C PRO A 60 10.03 -25.50 -9.26
N GLU A 61 9.64 -25.80 -8.02
CA GLU A 61 8.26 -26.14 -7.66
C GLU A 61 7.36 -24.90 -7.67
N ALA A 62 7.84 -23.77 -7.14
CA ALA A 62 7.15 -22.48 -7.24
C ALA A 62 6.97 -22.02 -8.69
N PHE A 63 7.98 -22.22 -9.54
CA PHE A 63 7.92 -21.93 -10.97
C PHE A 63 6.95 -22.86 -11.71
N GLN A 64 6.89 -24.14 -11.33
CA GLN A 64 5.96 -25.12 -11.90
C GLN A 64 4.50 -24.79 -11.56
N VAL A 65 4.22 -24.31 -10.34
CA VAL A 65 2.88 -23.82 -9.96
C VAL A 65 2.50 -22.56 -10.75
N ALA A 66 3.42 -21.60 -10.90
CA ALA A 66 3.18 -20.37 -11.65
C ALA A 66 2.92 -20.63 -13.14
N THR A 67 3.71 -21.51 -13.76
CA THR A 67 3.51 -21.91 -15.16
C THR A 67 2.24 -22.73 -15.34
N ARG A 68 1.95 -23.73 -14.49
CA ARG A 68 0.70 -24.50 -14.56
C ARG A 68 -0.53 -23.59 -14.54
N LYS A 69 -0.59 -22.62 -13.61
CA LYS A 69 -1.71 -21.67 -13.55
C LYS A 69 -1.80 -20.79 -14.80
N HIS A 70 -0.67 -20.38 -15.37
CA HIS A 70 -0.66 -19.54 -16.57
C HIS A 70 -1.10 -20.27 -17.85
N TYR A 71 -0.82 -21.57 -17.95
CA TYR A 71 -1.30 -22.40 -19.07
C TYR A 71 -2.77 -22.81 -18.90
N THR A 72 -3.23 -23.14 -17.69
CA THR A 72 -4.67 -23.43 -17.47
C THR A 72 -5.54 -22.20 -17.76
N THR A 73 -5.13 -21.00 -17.35
CA THR A 73 -5.94 -19.78 -17.59
C THR A 73 -5.95 -19.36 -19.06
N ARG A 74 -4.94 -19.74 -19.85
CA ARG A 74 -4.89 -19.42 -21.28
C ARG A 74 -5.71 -20.39 -22.13
N GLU A 75 -5.86 -21.64 -21.70
CA GLU A 75 -6.63 -22.65 -22.43
C GLU A 75 -8.10 -22.72 -22.00
N THR A 76 -8.43 -22.39 -20.74
CA THR A 76 -9.82 -22.27 -20.30
C THR A 76 -10.27 -20.82 -20.31
N GLY A 77 -10.69 -20.33 -21.47
CA GLY A 77 -11.62 -19.21 -21.58
C GLY A 77 -13.02 -19.57 -21.04
N GLN A 78 -13.11 -20.26 -19.91
CA GLN A 78 -14.37 -20.62 -19.26
C GLN A 78 -14.25 -20.56 -17.74
N ALA A 79 -15.28 -19.91 -17.19
CA ALA A 79 -15.44 -19.49 -15.82
C ALA A 79 -15.37 -20.62 -14.80
N VAL A 80 -14.77 -20.34 -13.64
CA VAL A 80 -15.19 -21.00 -12.39
C VAL A 80 -15.85 -19.92 -11.54
N GLY A 81 -17.13 -19.71 -11.86
CA GLY A 81 -18.07 -19.05 -10.99
C GLY A 81 -18.35 -19.88 -9.74
N SER A 82 -18.65 -19.15 -8.69
CA SER A 82 -19.06 -19.50 -7.35
C SER A 82 -19.91 -20.78 -7.14
N GLN A 83 -19.53 -21.46 -6.05
CA GLN A 83 -20.36 -22.04 -4.97
C GLN A 83 -21.13 -23.37 -5.13
N ASP A 84 -20.75 -24.26 -4.20
CA ASP A 84 -21.54 -25.11 -3.30
C ASP A 84 -22.43 -26.23 -3.88
N THR A 85 -22.07 -27.49 -3.59
CA THR A 85 -22.58 -28.23 -2.42
C THR A 85 -22.15 -29.71 -2.47
N THR A 86 -22.02 -30.30 -1.27
CA THR A 86 -21.85 -31.73 -0.93
C THR A 86 -20.44 -32.34 -0.95
N GLY A 87 -19.99 -32.72 0.25
CA GLY A 87 -19.12 -33.89 0.42
C GLY A 87 -17.75 -33.65 1.05
N THR A 88 -17.72 -33.60 2.39
CA THR A 88 -16.64 -34.13 3.25
C THR A 88 -15.21 -33.59 3.09
N GLY A 89 -14.85 -32.71 4.03
CA GLY A 89 -13.63 -32.83 4.86
C GLY A 89 -12.27 -32.51 4.20
N ASN A 90 -11.68 -31.37 4.53
CA ASN A 90 -10.76 -31.29 5.68
C ASN A 90 -10.20 -29.87 5.84
N ARG A 91 -10.30 -29.39 7.07
CA ARG A 91 -9.78 -28.13 7.58
C ARG A 91 -8.26 -28.29 7.74
N TYR A 92 -7.46 -27.63 6.91
CA TYR A 92 -6.00 -27.64 7.09
C TYR A 92 -5.64 -26.88 8.37
N HIS A 93 -5.46 -27.65 9.45
CA HIS A 93 -4.67 -27.24 10.60
C HIS A 93 -3.20 -27.28 10.21
N CYS A 94 -2.53 -26.13 10.23
CA CYS A 94 -1.08 -26.08 10.30
C CYS A 94 -0.67 -26.61 11.68
N ARG A 95 -0.09 -27.81 11.74
CA ARG A 95 0.59 -28.33 12.92
C ARG A 95 2.01 -28.72 12.54
N ASN A 96 2.92 -28.17 13.32
CA ASN A 96 4.37 -28.18 13.21
C ASN A 96 5.01 -29.56 13.38
N ASP A 97 6.14 -29.71 12.69
CA ASP A 97 7.41 -30.35 13.04
C ASP A 97 7.47 -31.86 13.33
N PRO A 98 8.65 -32.43 13.05
CA PRO A 98 9.55 -32.84 14.13
C PRO A 98 10.82 -31.97 14.26
#